data_AF-A0A3A8W6X6-F1
#
_entry.id   AF-A0A3A8W6X6-F1
#
_cell.length_a   1.000
_cell.length_b   1.000
_cell.length_c   1.000
_cell.angle_alpha   90.00
_cell.angle_beta   90.00
_cell.angle_gamma   90.00
#
_symmetry.space_group_name_H-M   'P 1'
#
loop_
_entity.id
_entity.type
_entity.pdbx_description
1 polymer ?
#
loop_
_entity_poly.entity_id
_entity_poly.type
_entity_poly.pdbx_seq_one_letter_code
_entity_poly.pdbx_strand_id
1 'polypeptide(L)'
;MQSFPKPLSAKEEKECIAKCRAGDRSARNCLIEKNLRLVAYIARKYNMGDKDMDDLISIGTIGLIKGIDTFDDTKNIRLATYAARCIDKAQHQIDKKRNFL
;
A
#
# COMPACT_ATOMS: atom_id res chain seq x y z
N MET A 1 18.44 8.22 -8.54
CA MET A 1 17.79 7.68 -7.32
C MET A 1 16.45 8.38 -7.14
N GLN A 2 15.32 7.76 -7.48
CA GLN A 2 14.02 8.32 -7.09
C GLN A 2 13.88 8.20 -5.57
N SER A 3 14.03 9.32 -4.87
CA SER A 3 13.85 9.37 -3.43
C SER A 3 12.35 9.43 -3.14
N PHE A 4 11.81 8.42 -2.47
CA PHE A 4 10.43 8.44 -2.05
C PHE A 4 10.16 9.59 -1.09
N PRO A 5 8.98 10.25 -1.17
CA PRO A 5 8.65 11.35 -0.29
C PRO A 5 8.70 10.91 1.18
N LYS A 6 9.06 11.85 2.06
CA LYS A 6 9.03 11.62 3.50
C LYS A 6 7.61 11.23 3.93
N PRO A 7 7.45 10.27 4.86
CA PRO A 7 6.14 9.92 5.40
C PRO A 7 5.49 11.14 6.07
N LEU A 8 4.15 11.13 6.11
CA LEU A 8 3.39 12.15 6.82
C LEU A 8 3.63 12.04 8.34
N SER A 9 3.55 13.17 9.03
CA SER A 9 3.42 13.16 10.50
C SER A 9 2.06 12.57 10.89
N ALA A 10 1.92 12.14 12.16
CA ALA A 10 0.65 11.58 12.65
C ALA A 10 -0.54 12.55 12.51
N LYS A 11 -0.31 13.85 12.65
CA LYS A 11 -1.34 14.88 12.47
C LYS A 11 -1.76 15.00 11.00
N GLU A 12 -0.79 15.14 10.10
CA GLU A 12 -1.06 15.23 8.66
C GLU A 12 -1.71 13.95 8.11
N GLU A 13 -1.29 12.78 8.60
CA GLU A 13 -1.89 11.50 8.22
C GLU A 13 -3.38 11.47 8.63
N LYS A 14 -3.70 11.87 9.86
CA LYS A 14 -5.09 11.93 10.35
C LYS A 14 -5.94 12.90 9.53
N GLU A 15 -5.42 14.08 9.21
CA GLU A 15 -6.10 15.06 8.37
C GLU A 15 -6.32 14.55 6.93
N CYS A 16 -5.31 13.91 6.33
CA CYS A 16 -5.43 13.32 5.00
C CYS A 16 -6.43 12.16 4.97
N ILE A 17 -6.46 11.32 6.01
CA ILE A 17 -7.46 10.24 6.13
C ILE A 17 -8.87 10.82 6.18
N ALA A 18 -9.10 11.84 7.01
CA ALA A 18 -10.42 12.48 7.11
C ALA A 18 -10.88 13.06 5.76
N LYS A 19 -9.99 13.78 5.06
CA LYS A 19 -10.29 14.33 3.72
C LYS A 19 -10.53 13.23 2.68
N CYS A 20 -9.71 12.17 2.69
CA CYS A 20 -9.88 11.02 1.81
C CYS A 20 -11.25 10.36 2.02
N ARG A 21 -11.69 10.19 3.28
CA ARG A 21 -13.04 9.67 3.60
C ARG A 21 -14.16 10.59 3.13
N ALA A 22 -13.93 11.91 3.10
CA ALA A 22 -14.84 12.89 2.52
C ALA A 22 -14.83 12.92 0.97
N GLY A 23 -14.05 12.06 0.30
CA GLY A 23 -13.98 11.96 -1.15
C GLY A 23 -12.89 12.81 -1.82
N ASP A 24 -11.99 13.42 -1.05
CA ASP A 24 -10.87 14.20 -1.58
C ASP A 24 -9.83 13.29 -2.27
N ARG A 25 -9.80 13.36 -3.61
CA ARG A 25 -8.86 12.59 -4.44
C ARG A 25 -7.41 13.00 -4.24
N SER A 26 -7.13 14.25 -3.94
CA SER A 26 -5.77 14.75 -3.68
C SER A 26 -5.24 14.20 -2.37
N ALA A 27 -6.09 14.15 -1.33
CA ALA A 27 -5.74 13.51 -0.06
C ALA A 27 -5.48 12.01 -0.23
N ARG A 28 -6.30 11.32 -1.02
CA ARG A 28 -6.09 9.91 -1.40
C ARG A 28 -4.75 9.69 -2.10
N ASN A 29 -4.45 10.49 -3.12
CA ASN A 29 -3.19 10.39 -3.86
C ASN A 29 -1.98 10.67 -2.97
N CYS A 30 -2.07 11.66 -2.08
CA CYS A 30 -1.05 11.93 -1.08
C CYS A 30 -0.78 10.70 -0.20
N LEU A 31 -1.83 10.05 0.33
CA LEU A 31 -1.69 8.84 1.13
C LEU A 31 -1.00 7.71 0.34
N ILE A 32 -1.34 7.54 -0.95
CA ILE A 32 -0.71 6.53 -1.81
C ILE A 32 0.78 6.83 -1.97
N GLU A 33 1.14 8.02 -2.42
CA GLU A 33 2.52 8.43 -2.71
C GLU A 33 3.42 8.31 -1.47
N LYS A 34 2.91 8.73 -0.31
CA LYS A 34 3.63 8.71 0.97
C LYS A 34 3.88 7.29 1.49
N ASN A 35 3.12 6.31 0.99
CA ASN A 35 3.24 4.90 1.39
C ASN A 35 3.89 4.01 0.32
N LEU A 36 4.34 4.53 -0.82
CA LEU A 36 5.01 3.73 -1.87
C LEU A 36 6.29 3.03 -1.38
N ARG A 37 7.00 3.61 -0.39
CA ARG A 37 8.15 2.95 0.27
C ARG A 37 7.79 1.60 0.87
N LEU A 38 6.57 1.51 1.42
CA LEU A 38 6.06 0.30 2.06
C LEU A 38 5.83 -0.80 1.01
N VAL A 39 5.31 -0.42 -0.16
CA VAL A 39 5.13 -1.32 -1.30
C VAL A 39 6.47 -1.92 -1.72
N ALA A 40 7.48 -1.08 -1.97
CA ALA A 40 8.81 -1.54 -2.36
C ALA A 40 9.47 -2.42 -1.29
N TYR A 41 9.27 -2.10 -0.01
CA TYR A 41 9.79 -2.90 1.09
C TYR A 41 9.14 -4.29 1.15
N ILE A 42 7.83 -4.39 0.99
CA ILE A 42 7.12 -5.67 1.03
C ILE A 42 7.40 -6.48 -0.24
N ALA A 43 7.33 -5.87 -1.42
CA ALA A 43 7.58 -6.50 -2.70
C ALA A 43 8.93 -7.24 -2.75
N ARG A 44 10.00 -6.65 -2.16
CA ARG A 44 11.32 -7.29 -2.08
C ARG A 44 11.30 -8.65 -1.37
N LYS A 45 10.37 -8.89 -0.44
CA LYS A 45 10.23 -10.19 0.24
C LYS A 45 9.70 -11.29 -0.68
N TYR A 46 8.98 -10.90 -1.73
CA TYR A 46 8.38 -11.80 -2.72
C TYR A 46 9.27 -11.95 -3.97
N ASN A 47 10.40 -11.23 -4.01
CA ASN A 47 11.39 -11.33 -5.08
C ASN A 47 12.28 -12.57 -4.87
N MET A 48 11.66 -13.75 -4.87
CA MET A 48 12.31 -15.06 -4.74
C MET A 48 11.99 -15.88 -6.00
N GLY A 49 12.73 -15.67 -7.09
CA GLY A 49 12.58 -16.42 -8.35
C GLY A 49 12.41 -15.53 -9.59
N ASP A 50 11.69 -16.03 -10.60
CA ASP A 50 11.49 -15.39 -11.93
C ASP A 50 10.47 -14.24 -11.97
N LYS A 51 10.08 -13.69 -10.82
CA LYS A 51 9.09 -12.60 -10.82
C LYS A 51 9.79 -11.28 -11.10
N ASP A 52 9.27 -10.56 -12.08
CA ASP A 52 9.70 -9.19 -12.32
C ASP A 52 9.39 -8.33 -11.09
N MET A 53 10.40 -7.57 -10.64
CA MET A 53 10.24 -6.65 -9.54
C MET A 53 9.20 -5.57 -9.85
N ASP A 54 9.08 -5.15 -11.11
CA ASP A 54 8.11 -4.12 -11.53
C ASP A 54 6.67 -4.65 -11.46
N ASP A 55 6.45 -5.93 -11.75
CA ASP A 55 5.16 -6.60 -11.53
C ASP A 55 4.82 -6.63 -10.05
N LEU A 56 5.76 -7.06 -9.20
CA LEU A 56 5.58 -7.08 -7.75
C LEU A 56 5.24 -5.67 -7.22
N ILE A 57 5.91 -4.62 -7.68
CA ILE A 57 5.59 -3.24 -7.32
C ILE A 57 4.19 -2.85 -7.77
N SER A 58 3.80 -3.18 -9.01
CA SER A 58 2.49 -2.85 -9.56
C SER A 58 1.36 -3.51 -8.78
N ILE A 59 1.48 -4.80 -8.49
CA ILE A 59 0.53 -5.57 -7.68
C ILE A 59 0.47 -5.05 -6.25
N GLY A 60 1.62 -4.76 -5.65
CA GLY A 60 1.69 -4.19 -4.32
C GLY A 60 1.02 -2.82 -4.25
N THR A 61 1.17 -2.00 -5.31
CA THR A 61 0.50 -0.70 -5.44
C THR A 61 -1.02 -0.84 -5.50
N ILE A 62 -1.55 -1.83 -6.22
CA ILE A 62 -2.99 -2.15 -6.22
C ILE A 62 -3.45 -2.54 -4.81
N GLY A 63 -2.66 -3.35 -4.10
CA GLY A 63 -2.93 -3.72 -2.70
C GLY A 63 -2.93 -2.52 -1.76
N LEU A 64 -1.99 -1.58 -1.93
CA LEU A 64 -1.93 -0.32 -1.17
C LEU A 64 -3.16 0.54 -1.44
N ILE A 65 -3.49 0.75 -2.72
CA ILE A 65 -4.65 1.55 -3.13
C ILE A 65 -5.93 1.01 -2.48
N LYS A 66 -6.15 -0.30 -2.57
CA LYS A 66 -7.28 -0.96 -1.93
C LYS A 66 -7.25 -0.80 -0.41
N GLY A 67 -6.07 -0.90 0.21
CA GLY A 67 -5.90 -0.70 1.64
C GLY A 67 -6.25 0.71 2.09
N ILE A 68 -5.92 1.74 1.30
CA ILE A 68 -6.31 3.13 1.58
C ILE A 68 -7.82 3.31 1.41
N ASP A 69 -8.39 2.79 0.32
CA ASP A 69 -9.83 2.91 0.01
C ASP A 69 -10.72 2.22 1.06
N THR A 70 -10.24 1.16 1.69
CA THR A 70 -11.01 0.40 2.69
C THR A 70 -10.54 0.62 4.13
N PHE A 71 -9.65 1.59 4.37
CA PHE A 71 -9.15 1.88 5.71
C PHE A 71 -10.25 2.46 6.61
N ASP A 72 -10.21 2.07 7.88
CA ASP A 72 -11.15 2.53 8.89
C ASP A 72 -10.40 2.91 10.17
N ASP A 73 -10.28 4.22 10.41
CA ASP A 73 -9.55 4.78 11.55
C ASP A 73 -10.25 4.56 12.90
N THR A 74 -11.52 4.15 12.89
CA THR A 74 -12.26 3.81 14.12
C THR A 74 -11.75 2.53 14.80
N LYS A 75 -11.01 1.68 14.06
CA LYS A 75 -10.51 0.38 14.54
C LYS A 75 -9.21 0.47 15.34
N ASN A 76 -8.74 1.68 15.66
CA ASN A 76 -7.52 1.94 16.44
C ASN A 76 -6.27 1.20 15.91
N ILE A 77 -6.16 1.09 14.59
CA ILE A 77 -4.98 0.55 13.90
C ILE A 77 -4.35 1.63 13.03
N ARG A 78 -3.02 1.61 12.90
CA ARG A 78 -2.31 2.54 12.02
C ARG A 78 -2.59 2.21 10.55
N LEU A 79 -2.71 3.24 9.70
CA LEU A 79 -2.90 3.08 8.26
C LEU A 79 -1.80 2.20 7.65
N ALA A 80 -0.53 2.48 7.96
CA ALA A 80 0.60 1.69 7.47
C ALA A 80 0.50 0.19 7.84
N THR A 81 0.00 -0.13 9.03
CA THR A 81 -0.19 -1.54 9.46
C THR A 81 -1.29 -2.21 8.64
N TYR A 82 -2.41 -1.53 8.42
CA TYR A 82 -3.51 -2.06 7.60
C TYR A 82 -3.09 -2.20 6.13
N ALA A 83 -2.50 -1.15 5.56
CA ALA A 83 -2.00 -1.13 4.19
C ALA A 83 -0.96 -2.23 3.94
N ALA A 84 -0.04 -2.47 4.89
CA ALA A 84 0.92 -3.56 4.79
C ALA A 84 0.24 -4.93 4.62
N ARG A 85 -0.84 -5.20 5.37
CA ARG A 85 -1.61 -6.44 5.23
C ARG A 85 -2.31 -6.54 3.87
N CYS A 86 -2.80 -5.43 3.34
CA CYS A 86 -3.44 -5.40 2.02
C CYS A 86 -2.43 -5.64 0.88
N ILE A 87 -1.24 -5.04 0.98
CA ILE A 87 -0.12 -5.26 0.04
C ILE A 87 0.29 -6.74 0.09
N ASP A 88 0.52 -7.28 1.28
CA ASP A 88 0.92 -8.67 1.49
C ASP A 88 -0.11 -9.67 0.94
N LYS A 89 -1.40 -9.40 1.17
CA LYS A 89 -2.50 -10.18 0.61
C LYS A 89 -2.56 -10.11 -0.92
N ALA A 90 -2.21 -8.98 -1.52
CA ALA A 90 -2.16 -8.84 -2.98
C ALA A 90 -1.07 -9.74 -3.58
N GLN A 91 0.11 -9.77 -2.96
CA GLN A 91 1.23 -10.62 -3.40
C GLN A 91 0.92 -12.12 -3.26
N HIS A 92 0.39 -12.54 -2.10
CA HIS A 92 0.02 -13.95 -1.85
C HIS A 92 -1.01 -14.52 -2.83
N GLN A 93 -1.89 -13.68 -3.41
CA GLN A 93 -2.88 -14.15 -4.38
C GLN A 93 -2.24 -14.62 -5.70
N ILE A 94 -1.03 -14.16 -6.01
CA ILE A 94 -0.29 -14.58 -7.21
C ILE A 94 0.31 -15.96 -7.02
N ASP A 95 0.92 -16.20 -5.86
CA ASP A 95 1.50 -17.51 -5.53
C ASP A 95 0.44 -18.61 -5.55
N LYS A 96 -0.76 -18.32 -5.04
CA LYS A 96 -1.86 -19.29 -5.06
C LYS A 96 -2.38 -19.58 -6.47
N LYS A 97 -2.46 -18.59 -7.37
CA LYS A 97 -2.98 -18.83 -8.74
C LYS A 97 -2.01 -19.63 -9.62
N ARG A 98 -0.70 -19.58 -9.37
CA ARG A 98 0.30 -20.34 -10.14
C ARG A 98 0.37 -21.83 -9.77
N ASN A 99 0.00 -22.22 -8.55
CA ASN A 99 -0.02 -23.63 -8.14
C ASN A 99 -1.23 -24.43 -8.68
N PHE A 100 -2.10 -23.81 -9.49
CA PHE A 100 -3.25 -24.45 -10.15
C PHE A 100 -3.11 -24.53 -11.68
N LEU A 101 -1.94 -24.21 -12.22
CA LEU A 101 -1.55 -24.43 -13.62
C LEU A 101 -0.33 -25.37 -13.64
#